data_AF-A0A950CEC2-F1
#
_entry.id   AF-A0A950CEC2-F1
#
_cell.length_a   1.000
_cell.length_b   1.000
_cell.length_c   1.000
_cell.angle_alpha   90.00
_cell.angle_beta   90.00
_cell.angle_gamma   90.00
#
_symmetry.space_group_name_H-M   'P 1'
#
loop_
_entity.id
_entity.type
_entity.pdbx_description
1 polymer ?
#
loop_
_entity_poly.entity_id
_entity_poly.type
_entity_poly.pdbx_seq_one_letter_code
_entity_poly.pdbx_strand_id
1 'polypeptide(L)'
;MAPIGFRSTTVADESAIRALLQQAHGFASADPTLEHRHLCWKYWEPRAGWEGSRSYILTRGGEIVAHAALVPAVCSFGNERLQVLHVIDWAARAQARGAGNALMQHIATLGDAIVTASGSEQAWPLLP
;
A
#
# COMPACT_ATOMS: atom_id res chain seq x y z
N MET A 1 -11.06 1.59 23.07
CA MET A 1 -10.70 1.14 21.70
C MET A 1 -9.24 1.51 21.45
N ALA A 2 -8.43 0.63 20.89
CA ALA A 2 -7.04 0.97 20.55
C ALA A 2 -6.99 2.07 19.48
N PRO A 3 -6.05 3.03 19.54
CA PRO A 3 -5.98 4.15 18.60
C PRO A 3 -5.71 3.63 17.18
N ILE A 4 -6.37 4.23 16.20
CA ILE A 4 -6.20 3.94 14.77
C ILE A 4 -5.43 5.11 14.14
N GLY A 5 -4.45 4.82 13.29
CA GLY A 5 -3.69 5.86 12.59
C GLY A 5 -3.30 5.45 11.18
N PHE A 6 -3.45 6.38 10.22
CA PHE A 6 -2.93 6.27 8.87
C PHE A 6 -1.65 7.10 8.75
N ARG A 7 -0.62 6.55 8.11
CA ARG A 7 0.59 7.30 7.78
C ARG A 7 1.35 6.66 6.62
N SER A 8 2.18 7.46 5.98
CA SER A 8 3.23 6.93 5.11
C SER A 8 4.31 6.21 5.94
N THR A 9 5.03 5.30 5.28
CA THR A 9 6.06 4.47 5.91
C THR A 9 7.44 5.06 5.76
N THR A 10 8.35 4.59 6.60
CA THR A 10 9.79 4.81 6.49
C THR A 10 10.52 3.48 6.40
N VAL A 11 11.83 3.50 6.13
CA VAL A 11 12.66 2.29 6.13
C VAL A 11 12.61 1.54 7.48
N ALA A 12 12.34 2.25 8.59
CA ALA A 12 12.18 1.62 9.90
C ALA A 12 10.98 0.66 9.98
N ASP A 13 9.98 0.80 9.10
CA ASP A 13 8.81 -0.06 9.05
C ASP A 13 9.04 -1.36 8.24
N GLU A 14 10.19 -1.50 7.56
CA GLU A 14 10.43 -2.55 6.58
C GLU A 14 10.20 -3.96 7.13
N SER A 15 10.72 -4.26 8.32
CA SER A 15 10.62 -5.59 8.92
C SER A 15 9.16 -5.99 9.17
N ALA A 16 8.34 -5.05 9.65
CA ALA A 16 6.92 -5.26 9.91
C ALA A 16 6.10 -5.38 8.62
N ILE A 17 6.44 -4.60 7.58
CA ILE A 17 5.82 -4.70 6.26
C ILE A 17 6.14 -6.05 5.60
N ARG A 18 7.41 -6.48 5.65
CA ARG A 18 7.83 -7.80 5.12
C ARG A 18 7.07 -8.93 5.80
N ALA A 19 6.97 -8.91 7.13
CA ALA A 19 6.24 -9.92 7.88
C ALA A 19 4.75 -9.96 7.49
N LEU A 20 4.12 -8.79 7.31
CA LEU A 20 2.72 -8.71 6.87
C LEU A 20 2.53 -9.28 5.46
N LEU A 21 3.38 -8.91 4.49
CA LEU A 21 3.28 -9.39 3.11
C LEU A 21 3.54 -10.90 3.01
N GLN A 22 4.51 -11.42 3.76
CA GLN A 22 4.77 -12.86 3.87
C GLN A 22 3.55 -13.60 4.39
N GLN A 23 2.96 -13.12 5.48
CA GLN A 23 1.79 -13.75 6.08
C GLN A 23 0.56 -13.67 5.17
N ALA A 24 0.33 -12.54 4.51
CA ALA A 24 -0.86 -12.31 3.71
C ALA A 24 -0.82 -13.00 2.33
N HIS A 25 0.35 -13.06 1.70
CA HIS A 25 0.51 -13.59 0.34
C HIS A 25 1.24 -14.94 0.30
N GLY A 26 1.74 -15.44 1.43
CA GLY A 26 2.46 -16.71 1.48
C GLY A 26 3.86 -16.65 0.87
N PHE A 27 4.47 -15.46 0.77
CA PHE A 27 5.84 -15.34 0.26
C PHE A 27 6.83 -16.11 1.13
N ALA A 28 7.81 -16.76 0.48
CA ALA A 28 8.92 -17.38 1.17
C ALA A 28 9.79 -16.33 1.88
N SER A 29 10.52 -16.73 2.92
CA SER A 29 11.38 -15.81 3.67
C SER A 29 12.48 -15.16 2.82
N ALA A 30 12.90 -15.84 1.76
CA ALA A 30 13.92 -15.39 0.79
C ALA A 30 13.31 -14.98 -0.57
N ASP A 31 12.01 -14.63 -0.60
CA ASP A 31 11.38 -14.16 -1.84
C ASP A 31 12.05 -12.87 -2.34
N PRO A 32 12.56 -12.82 -3.59
CA PRO A 32 13.22 -11.64 -4.13
C PRO A 32 12.37 -10.37 -4.08
N THR A 33 11.04 -10.48 -4.18
CA THR A 33 10.12 -9.33 -4.13
C THR A 33 10.15 -8.57 -2.80
N LEU A 34 10.68 -9.22 -1.75
CA LEU A 34 10.81 -8.70 -0.39
C LEU A 34 12.27 -8.39 -0.02
N GLU A 35 13.21 -8.44 -0.97
CA GLU A 35 14.58 -7.96 -0.75
C GLU A 35 14.58 -6.45 -0.48
N HIS A 36 15.39 -6.01 0.48
CA HIS A 36 15.55 -4.61 0.88
C HIS A 36 15.64 -3.66 -0.32
N ARG A 37 16.53 -3.96 -1.29
CA ARG A 37 16.72 -3.13 -2.50
C ARG A 37 15.43 -2.92 -3.30
N HIS A 38 14.58 -3.94 -3.41
CA HIS A 38 13.33 -3.86 -4.16
C HIS A 38 12.27 -3.11 -3.35
N LEU A 39 12.23 -3.29 -2.04
CA LEU A 39 11.33 -2.51 -1.17
C LEU A 39 11.71 -1.03 -1.16
N CYS A 40 12.99 -0.69 -1.04
CA CYS A 40 13.49 0.68 -1.18
C CYS A 40 13.08 1.30 -2.51
N TRP A 41 13.34 0.60 -3.62
CA TRP A 41 12.97 1.07 -4.94
C TRP A 41 11.45 1.26 -5.12
N LYS A 42 10.63 0.36 -4.55
CA LYS A 42 9.17 0.45 -4.61
C LYS A 42 8.63 1.58 -3.73
N TYR A 43 9.16 1.76 -2.52
CA TYR A 43 8.48 2.49 -1.45
C TYR A 43 9.11 3.83 -1.10
N TRP A 44 10.44 3.91 -1.01
CA TRP A 44 11.11 5.03 -0.33
C TRP A 44 12.06 5.81 -1.21
N GLU A 45 12.55 5.23 -2.32
CA GLU A 45 13.36 5.97 -3.26
C GLU A 45 12.57 7.14 -3.86
N PRO A 46 13.12 8.37 -3.86
CA PRO A 46 12.43 9.54 -4.43
C PRO A 46 12.04 9.32 -5.89
N ARG A 47 10.84 9.77 -6.26
CA ARG A 47 10.35 9.71 -7.65
C ARG A 47 9.79 11.07 -8.05
N ALA A 48 10.08 11.48 -9.28
CA ALA A 48 9.49 12.67 -9.84
C ALA A 48 7.95 12.55 -9.85
N GLY A 49 7.26 13.59 -9.38
CA GLY A 49 5.79 13.63 -9.32
C GLY A 49 5.15 12.97 -8.10
N TRP A 50 5.94 12.51 -7.12
CA TRP A 50 5.42 12.07 -5.83
C TRP A 50 6.38 12.44 -4.70
N GLU A 51 5.89 13.25 -3.76
CA GLU A 51 6.69 13.66 -2.62
C GLU A 51 6.61 12.62 -1.49
N GLY A 52 7.78 12.22 -0.98
CA GLY A 52 7.89 11.30 0.14
C GLY A 52 7.66 9.82 -0.23
N SER A 53 7.27 9.03 0.78
CA SER A 53 7.06 7.60 0.62
C SER A 53 5.82 7.29 -0.23
N ARG A 54 5.96 6.24 -1.03
CA ARG A 54 4.88 5.63 -1.83
C ARG A 54 4.22 4.47 -1.10
N SER A 55 4.63 4.17 0.13
CA SER A 55 4.09 3.08 0.95
C SER A 55 3.35 3.66 2.16
N TYR A 56 2.17 3.11 2.42
CA TYR A 56 1.23 3.58 3.43
C TYR A 56 0.75 2.40 4.29
N ILE A 57 0.47 2.72 5.55
CA ILE A 57 0.03 1.73 6.53
C ILE A 57 -1.18 2.22 7.31
N LEU A 58 -1.95 1.25 7.77
CA LEU A 58 -2.91 1.43 8.85
C LEU A 58 -2.35 0.79 10.11
N THR A 59 -2.36 1.56 11.19
CA THR A 59 -1.97 1.08 12.52
C THR A 59 -3.16 0.98 13.46
N ARG A 60 -3.12 0.00 14.37
CA ARG A 60 -4.07 -0.13 15.49
C ARG A 60 -3.28 -0.45 16.76
N GLY A 61 -3.33 0.44 17.75
CA GLY A 61 -2.55 0.27 18.99
C GLY A 61 -1.04 0.27 18.75
N GLY A 62 -0.56 1.00 17.74
CA GLY A 62 0.85 1.05 17.34
C GLY A 62 1.31 -0.09 16.42
N GLU A 63 0.51 -1.14 16.24
CA GLU A 63 0.85 -2.24 15.33
C GLU A 63 0.36 -1.99 13.91
N ILE A 64 1.15 -2.38 12.92
CA ILE A 64 0.76 -2.37 11.51
C ILE A 64 -0.25 -3.49 11.26
N VAL A 65 -1.45 -3.11 10.83
CA VAL A 65 -2.55 -4.05 10.55
C VAL A 65 -2.94 -4.10 9.08
N ALA A 66 -2.54 -3.11 8.28
CA ALA A 66 -2.61 -3.15 6.83
C ALA A 66 -1.49 -2.32 6.19
N HIS A 67 -1.12 -2.70 4.96
CA HIS A 67 -0.13 -2.04 4.13
C HIS A 67 -0.64 -1.97 2.69
N ALA A 68 -0.27 -0.91 1.98
CA ALA A 68 -0.31 -0.84 0.53
C ALA A 68 0.73 0.15 0.04
N ALA A 69 1.23 -0.07 -1.17
CA ALA A 69 2.12 0.86 -1.83
C ALA A 69 1.52 1.33 -3.16
N LEU A 70 2.04 2.44 -3.67
CA LEU A 70 1.50 3.16 -4.81
C LEU A 70 2.57 3.26 -5.91
N VAL A 71 2.14 3.06 -7.14
CA VAL A 71 2.85 3.49 -8.34
C VAL A 71 2.07 4.67 -8.90
N PRO A 72 2.48 5.93 -8.60
CA PRO A 72 1.80 7.10 -9.10
C PRO A 72 2.04 7.24 -10.60
N ALA A 73 0.98 7.56 -11.33
CA ALA A 73 0.98 7.81 -12.76
C ALA A 73 0.15 9.04 -13.07
N VAL A 74 0.33 9.57 -14.28
CA VAL A 74 -0.46 10.68 -14.78
C VAL A 74 -1.18 10.20 -16.03
N CYS A 75 -2.51 10.26 -16.01
CA CYS A 75 -3.31 10.08 -17.20
C CYS A 75 -3.67 11.45 -17.75
N SER A 76 -3.39 11.68 -19.03
CA SER A 76 -3.79 12.91 -19.73
C SER A 76 -4.83 12.56 -20.78
N PHE A 77 -5.98 13.24 -20.75
CA PHE A 77 -7.06 13.05 -21.71
C PHE A 77 -7.65 14.40 -22.10
N GLY A 78 -7.53 14.75 -23.39
CA GLY A 78 -7.83 16.12 -23.84
C GLY A 78 -6.97 17.16 -23.11
N ASN A 79 -7.62 18.12 -22.46
CA ASN A 79 -6.96 19.16 -21.65
C ASN A 79 -6.93 18.82 -20.15
N GLU A 80 -7.40 17.64 -19.75
CA GLU A 80 -7.42 17.19 -18.37
C GLU A 80 -6.21 16.34 -18.02
N ARG A 81 -5.80 16.42 -16.75
CA ARG A 81 -4.68 15.66 -16.19
C ARG A 81 -5.13 15.07 -14.86
N LEU A 82 -5.14 13.74 -14.78
CA LEU A 82 -5.53 12.98 -13.59
C LEU A 82 -4.30 12.34 -12.96
N GLN A 83 -4.16 12.48 -11.64
CA GLN A 83 -3.24 11.73 -10.82
C GLN A 83 -3.83 10.35 -10.52
N VAL A 84 -3.27 9.33 -11.16
CA VAL A 84 -3.75 7.95 -11.04
C VAL A 84 -2.81 7.16 -10.13
N LEU A 85 -3.37 6.40 -9.20
CA LEU A 85 -2.62 5.58 -8.26
C LEU A 85 -2.79 4.11 -8.61
N HIS A 86 -1.73 3.47 -9.10
CA HIS A 86 -1.72 2.03 -9.20
C HIS A 86 -1.32 1.42 -7.86
N VAL A 87 -2.26 0.75 -7.19
CA VAL A 87 -2.01 0.16 -5.87
C VAL A 87 -1.37 -1.22 -6.02
N ILE A 88 -0.26 -1.43 -5.31
CA ILE A 88 0.49 -2.68 -5.25
C ILE A 88 0.71 -3.09 -3.79
N ASP A 89 1.12 -4.35 -3.59
CA ASP A 89 1.51 -4.89 -2.27
C ASP A 89 0.46 -4.63 -1.18
N TRP A 90 -0.83 -4.70 -1.55
CA TRP A 90 -1.95 -4.48 -0.65
C TRP A 90 -2.22 -5.73 0.19
N ALA A 91 -2.07 -5.57 1.50
CA ALA A 91 -2.24 -6.64 2.48
C ALA A 91 -2.88 -6.11 3.77
N ALA A 92 -3.60 -6.99 4.45
CA ALA A 92 -4.12 -6.74 5.79
C ALA A 92 -4.04 -8.00 6.64
N ARG A 93 -3.89 -7.84 7.96
CA ARG A 93 -3.95 -8.97 8.89
C ARG A 93 -5.35 -9.57 8.88
N ALA A 94 -5.44 -10.89 8.79
CA ALA A 94 -6.71 -11.62 8.79
C ALA A 94 -7.60 -11.32 10.00
N GLN A 95 -6.99 -11.05 11.17
CA GLN A 95 -7.70 -10.72 12.40
C GLN A 95 -8.21 -9.26 12.44
N ALA A 96 -7.71 -8.39 11.56
CA ALA A 96 -8.08 -6.98 11.49
C ALA A 96 -9.11 -6.74 10.37
N ARG A 97 -10.33 -7.26 10.56
CA ARG A 97 -11.42 -7.12 9.57
C ARG A 97 -11.64 -5.66 9.17
N GLY A 98 -11.73 -5.41 7.87
CA GLY A 98 -11.93 -4.07 7.30
C GLY A 98 -10.68 -3.19 7.23
N ALA A 99 -9.54 -3.60 7.79
CA ALA A 99 -8.32 -2.78 7.79
C ALA A 99 -7.81 -2.50 6.37
N GLY A 100 -7.83 -3.50 5.49
CA GLY A 100 -7.44 -3.33 4.09
C GLY A 100 -8.34 -2.32 3.36
N ASN A 101 -9.66 -2.42 3.53
CA ASN A 101 -10.63 -1.49 2.94
C ASN A 101 -10.47 -0.05 3.47
N ALA A 102 -10.30 0.09 4.78
CA ALA A 102 -10.08 1.40 5.40
C ALA A 102 -8.79 2.06 4.86
N LEU A 103 -7.74 1.28 4.63
CA LEU A 103 -6.51 1.76 3.99
C LEU A 103 -6.74 2.15 2.53
N MET A 104 -7.49 1.37 1.76
CA MET A 104 -7.84 1.72 0.37
C MET A 104 -8.65 3.01 0.28
N GLN A 105 -9.62 3.21 1.18
CA GLN A 105 -10.39 4.45 1.25
C GLN A 105 -9.51 5.65 1.58
N HIS A 106 -8.54 5.50 2.48
CA HIS A 106 -7.57 6.55 2.75
C HIS A 106 -6.71 6.85 1.51
N ILE A 107 -6.19 5.82 0.84
CA ILE A 107 -5.40 5.97 -0.39
C ILE A 107 -6.19 6.65 -1.51
N ALA A 108 -7.50 6.37 -1.61
CA ALA A 108 -8.38 6.99 -2.60
C ALA A 108 -8.47 8.52 -2.44
N THR A 109 -8.14 9.06 -1.26
CA THR A 109 -8.09 10.52 -1.05
C THR A 109 -6.78 11.18 -1.51
N LEU A 110 -5.79 10.38 -1.93
CA LEU A 110 -4.45 10.86 -2.30
C LEU A 110 -4.28 11.11 -3.81
N GLY A 111 -5.28 10.78 -4.63
CA GLY A 111 -5.25 10.95 -6.09
C GLY A 111 -6.65 10.98 -6.67
N ASP A 112 -6.75 11.24 -7.97
CA ASP A 112 -8.03 11.40 -8.67
C ASP A 112 -8.66 10.05 -9.04
N ALA A 113 -7.85 9.00 -9.18
CA ALA A 113 -8.32 7.67 -9.52
C ALA A 113 -7.38 6.58 -8.96
N ILE A 114 -7.97 5.41 -8.65
CA ILE A 114 -7.22 4.19 -8.34
C ILE A 114 -7.34 3.22 -9.51
N VAL A 115 -6.20 2.62 -9.86
CA VAL A 115 -6.15 1.48 -10.78
C VAL A 115 -5.57 0.29 -10.04
N THR A 116 -6.34 -0.77 -9.87
CA THR A 116 -5.83 -2.05 -9.37
C THR A 116 -5.79 -3.04 -10.52
N ALA A 117 -4.66 -3.71 -10.69
CA ALA A 117 -4.54 -4.84 -11.59
C ALA A 117 -4.19 -6.05 -10.72
N SER A 118 -4.89 -7.16 -10.92
CA SER A 118 -4.81 -8.33 -10.05
C SER A 118 -5.38 -8.08 -8.63
N GLY A 119 -5.25 -9.09 -7.77
CA GLY A 119 -5.81 -9.13 -6.43
C GLY A 119 -6.43 -10.50 -6.15
N SER A 120 -6.48 -10.90 -4.88
CA SER A 120 -7.23 -12.10 -4.50
C SER A 120 -8.72 -11.88 -4.75
N GLU A 121 -9.49 -12.96 -4.94
CA GLU A 121 -10.95 -12.87 -5.06
C GLU A 121 -11.60 -12.12 -3.88
N GLN A 122 -10.97 -12.20 -2.71
CA GLN A 122 -11.40 -11.52 -1.49
C GLN A 122 -11.23 -10.00 -1.56
N ALA A 123 -10.34 -9.50 -2.42
CA ALA A 123 -10.01 -8.09 -2.55
C ALA A 123 -10.97 -7.34 -3.50
N TRP A 124 -11.58 -8.04 -4.46
CA TRP A 124 -12.43 -7.40 -5.47
C TRP A 124 -13.65 -6.66 -4.91
N PRO A 125 -14.38 -7.19 -3.89
CA PRO A 125 -15.54 -6.49 -3.32
C PRO A 125 -15.17 -5.24 -2.48
N LEU A 126 -13.87 -4.99 -2.29
CA LEU A 126 -13.35 -3.91 -1.46
C LEU A 126 -12.78 -2.75 -2.28
N LEU A 127 -12.82 -2.85 -3.61
CA LEU A 127 -12.44 -1.76 -4.50
C LEU A 127 -13.52 -0.65 -4.41
N PRO A 128 -13.11 0.64 -4.32
CA PRO A 128 -14.04 1.76 -4.24
C PRO A 128 -14.86 1.95 -5.52
#